data_AF-T5LS59-F1
#
_entry.id   AF-T5LS59-F1
#
_cell.length_a   1.000
_cell.length_b   1.000
_cell.length_c   1.000
_cell.angle_alpha   90.00
_cell.angle_beta   90.00
_cell.angle_gamma   90.00
#
_symmetry.space_group_name_H-M   'P 1'
#
loop_
_entity.id
_entity.type
_entity.pdbx_description
1 polymer ?
#
loop_
_entity_poly.entity_id
_entity_poly.type
_entity_poly.pdbx_seq_one_letter_code
_entity_poly.pdbx_strand_id
1 'polypeptide(L)'
;MEYKFVTYDKEKNWLKFFYNNDEWFKKFALRLGYDKFINSYDIKLLIFSQIPNITKADILELFELSILCCFWASRIEGDEIMIWTHRIDNLDDVLSPNPPKPTYISEYINTIGQLFLAGYIDFGSYCDYEDRDKIDYPTNLSYWKEDKYQAWIYFRDNFFYANKFNRDLDEAGTHDEQGYNLLLDDISWDNPTYWSQYNIWVARTPKGTQYFNEILAPRFYNKYKDLEVEIDDKGNIVRWIGEINR
;
A
#
# COMPACT_ATOMS: atom_id res chain seq x y z
N MET A 1 25.77 14.59 6.10
CA MET A 1 25.80 13.40 6.98
C MET A 1 25.41 12.19 6.15
N GLU A 2 26.13 11.09 6.32
CA GLU A 2 25.90 9.86 5.56
C GLU A 2 25.04 8.89 6.37
N TYR A 3 24.08 8.24 5.72
CA TYR A 3 23.18 7.26 6.32
C TYR A 3 23.09 6.01 5.46
N LYS A 4 23.02 4.84 6.10
CA LYS A 4 22.62 3.59 5.42
C LYS A 4 21.21 3.74 4.89
N PHE A 5 20.99 3.42 3.61
CA PHE A 5 19.66 3.47 3.00
C PHE A 5 18.67 2.59 3.76
N VAL A 6 19.08 1.35 4.02
CA VAL A 6 18.30 0.35 4.74
C VAL A 6 19.19 -0.45 5.69
N THR A 7 18.67 -0.72 6.88
CA THR A 7 19.23 -1.67 7.85
C THR A 7 18.19 -2.75 8.13
N TYR A 8 18.66 -3.92 8.57
CA TYR A 8 17.79 -5.07 8.81
C TYR A 8 17.97 -5.63 10.21
N ASP A 9 16.90 -5.56 11.00
CA ASP A 9 16.78 -6.28 12.27
C ASP A 9 16.31 -7.70 11.96
N LYS A 10 17.26 -8.64 12.00
CA LYS A 10 17.01 -10.06 11.72
C LYS A 10 16.13 -10.74 12.77
N GLU A 11 16.14 -10.26 14.01
CA GLU A 11 15.36 -10.87 15.08
C GLU A 11 13.87 -10.53 14.92
N LYS A 12 13.58 -9.32 14.43
CA LYS A 12 12.22 -8.82 14.22
C LYS A 12 11.74 -8.91 12.78
N ASN A 13 12.57 -9.41 11.86
CA ASN A 13 12.37 -9.35 10.41
C ASN A 13 11.93 -7.95 9.93
N TRP A 14 12.58 -6.92 10.45
CA TRP A 14 12.19 -5.52 10.25
C TRP A 14 13.26 -4.75 9.47
N LEU A 15 12.88 -4.23 8.30
CA LEU A 15 13.65 -3.22 7.55
C LEU A 15 13.45 -1.81 8.11
N LYS A 16 14.55 -1.16 8.48
CA LYS A 16 14.57 0.25 8.86
C LYS A 16 15.29 1.06 7.79
N PHE A 17 14.60 2.05 7.26
CA PHE A 17 15.14 2.98 6.27
C PHE A 17 15.66 4.24 6.94
N PHE A 18 16.60 4.94 6.29
CA PHE A 18 17.11 6.21 6.83
C PHE A 18 16.00 7.24 7.06
N TYR A 19 14.97 7.22 6.20
CA TYR A 19 13.83 8.12 6.24
C TYR A 19 12.77 7.73 7.28
N ASN A 20 12.98 6.69 8.09
CA ASN A 20 12.21 6.47 9.30
C ASN A 20 12.52 7.51 10.41
N ASN A 21 13.42 8.47 10.15
CA ASN A 21 13.56 9.67 10.98
C ASN A 21 12.44 10.68 10.65
N ASP A 22 11.46 10.76 11.53
CA ASP A 22 10.29 11.64 11.43
C ASP A 22 10.61 13.10 11.10
N GLU A 23 11.66 13.67 11.70
CA GLU A 23 11.98 15.09 11.53
C GLU A 23 12.54 15.35 10.12
N TRP A 24 13.45 14.49 9.67
CA TRP A 24 13.98 14.57 8.32
C TRP A 24 12.90 14.33 7.27
N PHE A 25 12.08 13.29 7.46
CA PHE A 25 10.98 12.93 6.55
C PHE A 25 10.00 14.09 6.38
N LYS A 26 9.59 14.72 7.49
CA LYS A 26 8.72 15.92 7.48
C LYS A 26 9.35 17.07 6.70
N LYS A 27 10.63 17.37 6.91
CA LYS A 27 11.34 18.43 6.16
C LYS A 27 11.44 18.12 4.67
N PHE A 28 11.66 16.85 4.32
CA PHE A 28 11.67 16.39 2.94
C PHE A 28 10.30 16.55 2.26
N ALA A 29 9.23 16.07 2.89
CA ALA A 29 7.86 16.20 2.38
C ALA A 29 7.47 17.67 2.14
N LEU A 30 7.65 18.53 3.15
CA LEU A 30 7.29 19.95 3.08
C LEU A 30 7.99 20.70 1.93
N ARG A 31 9.25 20.35 1.62
CA ARG A 31 10.00 20.97 0.53
C ARG A 31 9.47 20.60 -0.85
N LEU A 32 8.87 19.42 -0.98
CA LEU A 32 8.24 19.00 -2.22
C LEU A 32 6.82 19.55 -2.37
N GLY A 33 6.38 20.43 -1.46
CA GLY A 33 5.05 21.03 -1.49
C GLY A 33 3.97 20.16 -0.85
N TYR A 34 4.34 19.04 -0.22
CA TYR A 34 3.41 18.17 0.47
C TYR A 34 3.09 18.69 1.87
N ASP A 35 1.83 18.53 2.28
CA ASP A 35 1.44 18.79 3.65
C ASP A 35 2.04 17.75 4.63
N LYS A 36 1.88 18.01 5.92
CA LYS A 36 2.39 17.14 6.99
C LYS A 36 1.69 15.78 7.05
N PHE A 37 0.55 15.61 6.40
CA PHE A 37 -0.37 14.48 6.54
C PHE A 37 -0.37 13.53 5.34
N ILE A 38 0.42 13.80 4.30
CA ILE A 38 0.50 12.90 3.17
C ILE A 38 0.93 11.50 3.58
N ASN A 39 0.23 10.54 2.98
CA ASN A 39 0.39 9.14 3.23
C ASN A 39 1.86 8.75 2.98
N SER A 40 2.50 8.20 4.01
CA SER A 40 3.96 8.04 4.05
C SER A 40 4.52 7.23 2.89
N TYR A 41 3.68 6.46 2.20
CA TYR A 41 4.04 5.58 1.09
C TYR A 41 4.38 6.32 -0.21
N ASP A 42 3.73 7.44 -0.54
CA ASP A 42 4.03 8.20 -1.78
C ASP A 42 5.45 8.77 -1.75
N ILE A 43 5.82 9.28 -0.58
CA ILE A 43 7.14 9.85 -0.31
C ILE A 43 8.22 8.75 -0.36
N LYS A 44 7.91 7.50 0.02
CA LYS A 44 8.85 6.38 -0.14
C LYS A 44 9.19 6.15 -1.60
N LEU A 45 8.20 6.15 -2.49
CA LEU A 45 8.44 6.01 -3.94
C LEU A 45 9.26 7.18 -4.48
N LEU A 46 8.99 8.40 -4.05
CA LEU A 46 9.75 9.60 -4.44
C LEU A 46 11.23 9.56 -4.01
N ILE A 47 11.50 9.11 -2.79
CA ILE A 47 12.88 8.93 -2.30
C ILE A 47 13.55 7.81 -3.09
N PHE A 48 12.87 6.68 -3.24
CA PHE A 48 13.41 5.51 -3.93
C PHE A 48 13.72 5.78 -5.41
N SER A 49 12.88 6.58 -6.08
CA SER A 49 13.07 6.97 -7.49
C SER A 49 14.26 7.89 -7.72
N GLN A 50 14.84 8.48 -6.67
CA GLN A 50 16.07 9.27 -6.77
C GLN A 50 17.34 8.42 -6.75
N ILE A 51 17.24 7.12 -6.44
CA ILE A 51 18.40 6.22 -6.45
C ILE A 51 18.86 6.04 -7.92
N PRO A 52 20.14 6.28 -8.23
CA PRO A 52 20.67 6.11 -9.58
C PRO A 52 20.48 4.67 -10.09
N ASN A 53 20.18 4.54 -11.38
CA ASN A 53 20.02 3.26 -12.08
C ASN A 53 18.88 2.35 -11.55
N ILE A 54 17.88 2.90 -10.86
CA ILE A 54 16.63 2.18 -10.56
C ILE A 54 15.92 1.75 -11.83
N THR A 55 15.41 0.52 -11.81
CA THR A 55 14.62 -0.09 -12.88
C THR A 55 13.16 -0.21 -12.48
N LYS A 56 12.29 -0.49 -13.46
CA LYS A 56 10.88 -0.81 -13.19
C LYS A 56 10.74 -2.00 -12.23
N ALA A 57 11.61 -3.00 -12.32
CA ALA A 57 11.57 -4.16 -11.42
C ALA A 57 11.84 -3.78 -9.96
N ASP A 58 12.73 -2.82 -9.72
CA ASP A 58 13.03 -2.31 -8.37
C ASP A 58 11.82 -1.59 -7.77
N ILE A 59 11.09 -0.82 -8.59
CA ILE A 59 9.85 -0.13 -8.18
C ILE A 59 8.74 -1.14 -7.85
N LEU A 60 8.56 -2.18 -8.67
CA LEU A 60 7.56 -3.23 -8.39
C LEU A 60 7.89 -3.99 -7.11
N GLU A 61 9.17 -4.24 -6.83
CA GLU A 61 9.61 -4.86 -5.58
C GLU A 61 9.39 -3.94 -4.37
N LEU A 62 9.58 -2.62 -4.51
CA LEU A 62 9.20 -1.65 -3.48
C LEU A 62 7.69 -1.69 -3.20
N PHE A 63 6.84 -1.84 -4.22
CA PHE A 63 5.40 -1.97 -4.03
C PHE A 63 5.03 -3.21 -3.24
N GLU A 64 5.62 -4.34 -3.62
CA GLU A 64 5.45 -5.62 -2.92
C GLU A 64 5.83 -5.48 -1.44
N LEU A 65 6.98 -4.88 -1.17
CA LEU A 65 7.46 -4.62 0.18
C LEU A 65 6.52 -3.69 0.94
N SER A 66 6.10 -2.58 0.30
CA SER A 66 5.24 -1.58 0.91
C SER A 66 3.93 -2.19 1.35
N ILE A 67 3.25 -2.93 0.48
CA ILE A 67 1.97 -3.59 0.80
C ILE A 67 2.16 -4.55 1.98
N LEU A 68 3.15 -5.45 1.90
CA LEU A 68 3.34 -6.49 2.92
C LEU A 68 3.90 -5.97 4.24
N CYS A 69 4.42 -4.74 4.33
CA CYS A 69 4.87 -4.12 5.57
C CYS A 69 3.83 -3.22 6.27
N CYS A 70 2.66 -2.98 5.67
CA CYS A 70 1.64 -2.07 6.22
C CYS A 70 0.88 -2.63 7.43
N PHE A 71 0.96 -3.94 7.69
CA PHE A 71 0.12 -4.63 8.67
C PHE A 71 0.62 -4.43 10.10
N TRP A 72 0.11 -3.39 10.78
CA TRP A 72 0.33 -3.14 12.21
C TRP A 72 -0.70 -3.82 13.12
N ALA A 73 -1.79 -4.32 12.53
CA ALA A 73 -2.79 -5.19 13.15
C ALA A 73 -3.01 -6.44 12.27
N SER A 74 -3.76 -7.41 12.81
CA SER A 74 -4.11 -8.65 12.11
C SER A 74 -4.80 -8.38 10.76
N ARG A 75 -5.62 -7.33 10.71
CA ARG A 75 -6.24 -6.75 9.51
C ARG A 75 -6.22 -5.22 9.62
N ILE A 76 -6.18 -4.56 8.48
CA ILE A 76 -6.18 -3.09 8.35
C ILE A 76 -7.22 -2.68 7.31
N GLU A 77 -7.62 -1.41 7.31
CA GLU A 77 -8.51 -0.88 6.29
C GLU A 77 -7.83 -0.93 4.90
N GLY A 78 -8.64 -1.06 3.84
CA GLY A 78 -8.12 -1.22 2.48
C GLY A 78 -7.34 -0.01 1.99
N ASP A 79 -7.65 1.20 2.48
CA ASP A 79 -6.91 2.44 2.19
C ASP A 79 -5.48 2.44 2.73
N GLU A 80 -5.22 1.70 3.82
CA GLU A 80 -3.92 1.68 4.48
C GLU A 80 -2.83 1.00 3.65
N ILE A 81 -3.19 0.08 2.76
CA ILE A 81 -2.25 -0.56 1.83
C ILE A 81 -2.09 0.21 0.52
N MET A 82 -2.66 1.41 0.39
CA MET A 82 -2.68 2.13 -0.87
C MET A 82 -1.60 3.20 -0.95
N ILE A 83 -0.94 3.25 -2.11
CA ILE A 83 -0.10 4.36 -2.51
C ILE A 83 -0.89 5.27 -3.46
N TRP A 84 -0.91 6.55 -3.15
CA TRP A 84 -1.63 7.58 -3.89
C TRP A 84 -0.70 8.18 -4.95
N THR A 85 -0.15 7.33 -5.84
CA THR A 85 0.86 7.73 -6.84
C THR A 85 0.44 8.89 -7.75
N HIS A 86 -0.85 9.18 -7.88
CA HIS A 86 -1.39 10.33 -8.61
C HIS A 86 -1.21 11.66 -7.86
N ARG A 87 -0.98 11.62 -6.55
CA ARG A 87 -0.63 12.81 -5.75
C ARG A 87 0.85 13.19 -5.88
N ILE A 88 1.68 12.31 -6.43
CA ILE A 88 3.15 12.50 -6.50
C ILE A 88 3.59 13.70 -7.35
N ASP A 89 2.72 14.20 -8.24
CA ASP A 89 2.98 15.40 -9.03
C ASP A 89 2.14 16.60 -8.60
N ASN A 90 1.33 16.48 -7.54
CA ASN A 90 0.35 17.47 -7.07
C ASN A 90 -0.62 17.92 -8.18
N LEU A 91 -0.97 17.05 -9.13
CA LEU A 91 -1.87 17.39 -10.25
C LEU A 91 -3.26 16.77 -10.13
N ASP A 92 -3.43 15.77 -9.26
CA ASP A 92 -4.69 15.09 -9.03
C ASP A 92 -4.79 14.66 -7.55
N ASP A 93 -6.00 14.75 -7.00
CA ASP A 93 -6.31 14.37 -5.62
C ASP A 93 -7.06 13.03 -5.53
N VAL A 94 -7.42 12.44 -6.69
CA VAL A 94 -8.26 11.25 -6.80
C VAL A 94 -7.53 10.08 -7.48
N LEU A 95 -7.69 8.86 -6.94
CA LEU A 95 -7.18 7.63 -7.56
C LEU A 95 -7.95 7.32 -8.86
N SER A 96 -7.53 7.92 -9.97
CA SER A 96 -8.08 7.63 -11.29
C SER A 96 -7.34 6.45 -11.96
N PRO A 97 -8.04 5.48 -12.57
CA PRO A 97 -7.40 4.47 -13.41
C PRO A 97 -6.88 5.05 -14.73
N ASN A 98 -7.35 6.23 -15.14
CA ASN A 98 -6.90 6.95 -16.33
C ASN A 98 -6.47 8.38 -15.93
N PRO A 99 -5.33 8.52 -15.23
CA PRO A 99 -4.84 9.83 -14.84
C PRO A 99 -4.38 10.63 -16.08
N PRO A 100 -4.44 11.98 -16.03
CA PRO A 100 -4.03 12.83 -17.15
C PRO A 100 -2.53 12.73 -17.48
N LYS A 101 -1.72 12.23 -16.53
CA LYS A 101 -0.32 11.86 -16.74
C LYS A 101 -0.09 10.40 -16.35
N PRO A 102 0.86 9.70 -17.00
CA PRO A 102 1.22 8.35 -16.60
C PRO A 102 1.66 8.30 -15.13
N THR A 103 1.08 7.38 -14.37
CA THR A 103 1.46 7.08 -12.98
C THR A 103 1.71 5.58 -12.83
N TYR A 104 2.16 5.15 -11.65
CA TYR A 104 2.34 3.73 -11.32
C TYR A 104 1.08 3.07 -10.76
N ILE A 105 -0.10 3.71 -10.84
CA ILE A 105 -1.27 3.18 -10.14
C ILE A 105 -1.74 1.83 -10.69
N SER A 106 -1.68 1.63 -12.01
CA SER A 106 -2.00 0.36 -12.64
C SER A 106 -1.07 -0.75 -12.19
N GLU A 107 0.23 -0.48 -12.13
CA GLU A 107 1.24 -1.38 -11.63
C GLU A 107 1.01 -1.74 -10.17
N TYR A 108 0.65 -0.75 -9.34
CA TYR A 108 0.38 -0.96 -7.93
C TYR A 108 -0.84 -1.86 -7.69
N ILE A 109 -1.96 -1.57 -8.35
CA ILE A 109 -3.17 -2.40 -8.31
C ILE A 109 -2.87 -3.82 -8.82
N ASN A 110 -2.04 -3.94 -9.85
CA ASN A 110 -1.60 -5.24 -10.33
C ASN A 110 -0.75 -5.99 -9.29
N THR A 111 0.16 -5.32 -8.58
CA THR A 111 0.93 -5.93 -7.47
C THR A 111 0.01 -6.44 -6.36
N ILE A 112 -0.99 -5.65 -5.94
CA ILE A 112 -2.02 -6.09 -4.98
C ILE A 112 -2.70 -7.37 -5.48
N GLY A 113 -3.11 -7.38 -6.75
CA GLY A 113 -3.73 -8.55 -7.37
C GLY A 113 -2.85 -9.79 -7.37
N GLN A 114 -1.57 -9.64 -7.69
CA GLN A 114 -0.62 -10.75 -7.68
C GLN A 114 -0.42 -11.30 -6.26
N LEU A 115 -0.32 -10.43 -5.25
CA LEU A 115 -0.24 -10.84 -3.84
C LEU A 115 -1.50 -11.58 -3.39
N PHE A 116 -2.69 -11.09 -3.79
CA PHE A 116 -3.96 -11.76 -3.51
C PHE A 116 -4.02 -13.13 -4.18
N LEU A 117 -3.77 -13.21 -5.48
CA LEU A 117 -3.83 -14.46 -6.26
C LEU A 117 -2.81 -15.49 -5.76
N ALA A 118 -1.63 -15.06 -5.34
CA ALA A 118 -0.64 -15.93 -4.71
C ALA A 118 -1.04 -16.38 -3.29
N GLY A 119 -2.07 -15.78 -2.69
CA GLY A 119 -2.56 -16.08 -1.35
C GLY A 119 -1.69 -15.48 -0.25
N TYR A 120 -0.95 -14.41 -0.53
CA TYR A 120 -0.15 -13.68 0.46
C TYR A 120 -0.99 -12.66 1.23
N ILE A 121 -2.01 -12.10 0.59
CA ILE A 121 -3.03 -11.27 1.23
C ILE A 121 -4.42 -11.82 0.91
N ASP A 122 -5.39 -11.41 1.72
CA ASP A 122 -6.81 -11.64 1.46
C ASP A 122 -7.63 -10.42 1.87
N PHE A 123 -8.83 -10.31 1.31
CA PHE A 123 -9.77 -9.22 1.57
C PHE A 123 -11.02 -9.76 2.25
N GLY A 124 -11.60 -8.97 3.14
CA GLY A 124 -12.87 -9.28 3.77
C GLY A 124 -13.80 -8.07 3.79
N SER A 125 -15.10 -8.36 3.73
CA SER A 125 -16.19 -7.38 3.80
C SER A 125 -16.94 -7.42 5.14
N TYR A 126 -16.67 -8.43 5.96
CA TYR A 126 -17.32 -8.66 7.24
C TYR A 126 -16.26 -8.94 8.30
N CYS A 127 -16.45 -8.40 9.50
CA CYS A 127 -15.71 -8.85 10.66
C CYS A 127 -16.57 -8.75 11.92
N ASP A 128 -16.40 -9.73 12.81
CA ASP A 128 -17.00 -9.66 14.13
C ASP A 128 -16.09 -8.82 15.07
N TYR A 129 -16.71 -7.96 15.88
CA TYR A 129 -16.01 -7.16 16.89
C TYR A 129 -15.40 -8.03 18.00
N GLU A 130 -15.96 -9.21 18.23
CA GLU A 130 -15.45 -10.17 19.22
C GLU A 130 -14.20 -10.92 18.75
N ASP A 131 -13.97 -11.00 17.43
CA ASP A 131 -12.86 -11.74 16.81
C ASP A 131 -11.90 -10.77 16.09
N ARG A 132 -11.31 -9.82 16.81
CA ARG A 132 -10.42 -8.78 16.23
C ARG A 132 -9.17 -9.34 15.53
N ASP A 133 -8.67 -10.48 15.97
CA ASP A 133 -7.44 -11.09 15.44
C ASP A 133 -7.68 -12.12 14.34
N LYS A 134 -8.95 -12.46 14.06
CA LYS A 134 -9.28 -13.42 13.02
C LYS A 134 -9.17 -12.76 11.65
N ILE A 135 -8.54 -13.47 10.72
CA ILE A 135 -8.28 -13.01 9.34
C ILE A 135 -8.83 -13.96 8.27
N ASP A 136 -9.31 -15.12 8.72
CA ASP A 136 -9.82 -16.19 7.85
C ASP A 136 -11.31 -16.39 8.15
N TYR A 137 -12.15 -15.92 7.24
CA TYR A 137 -13.60 -16.05 7.31
C TYR A 137 -14.12 -16.73 6.04
N PRO A 138 -15.20 -17.53 6.13
CA PRO A 138 -15.88 -18.06 4.93
C PRO A 138 -16.35 -16.97 3.96
N THR A 139 -16.49 -15.74 4.45
CA THR A 139 -16.86 -14.55 3.69
C THR A 139 -15.66 -13.81 3.10
N ASN A 140 -14.42 -14.31 3.20
CA ASN A 140 -13.29 -13.67 2.53
C ASN A 140 -13.45 -13.72 1.00
N LEU A 141 -12.89 -12.72 0.31
CA LEU A 141 -12.95 -12.61 -1.15
C LEU A 141 -12.38 -13.86 -1.84
N SER A 142 -11.34 -14.47 -1.24
CA SER A 142 -10.71 -15.68 -1.78
C SER A 142 -11.63 -16.90 -1.83
N TYR A 143 -12.74 -16.91 -1.09
CA TYR A 143 -13.72 -18.01 -1.05
C TYR A 143 -15.06 -17.67 -1.73
N TRP A 144 -15.30 -16.40 -2.10
CA TRP A 144 -16.63 -15.96 -2.55
C TRP A 144 -17.05 -16.52 -3.91
N LYS A 145 -16.13 -16.66 -4.87
CA LYS A 145 -16.39 -17.33 -6.15
C LYS A 145 -15.68 -18.68 -6.20
N GLU A 146 -16.17 -19.57 -7.06
CA GLU A 146 -15.53 -20.86 -7.36
C GLU A 146 -14.07 -20.69 -7.82
N ASP A 147 -13.79 -19.60 -8.55
CA ASP A 147 -12.46 -19.25 -9.02
C ASP A 147 -11.99 -17.92 -8.38
N LYS A 148 -10.88 -18.01 -7.65
CA LYS A 148 -10.20 -16.87 -7.02
C LYS A 148 -9.77 -15.81 -8.05
N TYR A 149 -9.43 -16.22 -9.27
CA TYR A 149 -9.08 -15.27 -10.33
C TYR A 149 -10.29 -14.45 -10.80
N GLN A 150 -11.47 -15.07 -10.93
CA GLN A 150 -12.72 -14.34 -11.20
C GLN A 150 -13.12 -13.42 -10.04
N ALA A 151 -12.91 -13.85 -8.79
CA ALA A 151 -13.14 -12.99 -7.62
C ALA A 151 -12.25 -11.72 -7.68
N TRP A 152 -10.97 -11.87 -8.02
CA TRP A 152 -10.06 -10.73 -8.21
C TRP A 152 -10.51 -9.80 -9.34
N ILE A 153 -10.86 -10.32 -10.52
CA ILE A 153 -11.31 -9.48 -11.64
C ILE A 153 -12.53 -8.67 -11.23
N TYR A 154 -13.53 -9.32 -10.65
CA TYR A 154 -14.75 -8.66 -10.21
C TYR A 154 -14.47 -7.58 -9.16
N PHE A 155 -13.65 -7.90 -8.15
CA PHE A 155 -13.26 -6.96 -7.13
C PHE A 155 -12.50 -5.77 -7.71
N ARG A 156 -11.46 -6.01 -8.52
CA ARG A 156 -10.65 -4.96 -9.13
C ARG A 156 -11.49 -3.98 -9.96
N ASP A 157 -12.35 -4.52 -10.81
CA ASP A 157 -13.13 -3.72 -11.75
C ASP A 157 -14.19 -2.88 -11.04
N ASN A 158 -14.82 -3.42 -9.99
CA ASN A 158 -15.84 -2.70 -9.23
C ASN A 158 -15.26 -1.82 -8.13
N PHE A 159 -14.13 -2.18 -7.52
CA PHE A 159 -13.57 -1.43 -6.40
C PHE A 159 -12.66 -0.30 -6.88
N PHE A 160 -11.63 -0.63 -7.66
CA PHE A 160 -10.66 0.34 -8.14
C PHE A 160 -11.15 1.06 -9.40
N TYR A 161 -11.58 0.32 -10.44
CA TYR A 161 -11.85 0.93 -11.75
C TYR A 161 -13.20 1.62 -11.85
N ALA A 162 -14.20 1.19 -11.08
CA ALA A 162 -15.47 1.92 -10.91
C ALA A 162 -15.41 3.00 -9.81
N ASN A 163 -14.21 3.33 -9.34
CA ASN A 163 -13.93 4.41 -8.38
C ASN A 163 -14.69 4.28 -7.04
N LYS A 164 -15.05 3.07 -6.61
CA LYS A 164 -15.70 2.83 -5.32
C LYS A 164 -14.75 3.03 -4.16
N PHE A 165 -13.46 2.80 -4.38
CA PHE A 165 -12.41 3.08 -3.41
C PHE A 165 -12.44 4.55 -2.93
N ASN A 166 -12.36 5.55 -3.83
CA ASN A 166 -12.34 6.98 -3.44
C ASN A 166 -13.71 7.60 -3.12
N ARG A 167 -14.70 6.80 -2.76
CA ARG A 167 -16.03 7.33 -2.52
C ARG A 167 -16.05 8.19 -1.25
N ASP A 168 -16.72 9.33 -1.34
CA ASP A 168 -17.05 10.15 -0.18
C ASP A 168 -18.16 9.47 0.64
N LEU A 169 -17.98 9.43 1.97
CA LEU A 169 -18.99 8.89 2.88
C LEU A 169 -20.30 9.68 2.80
N ASP A 170 -20.23 10.97 2.42
CA ASP A 170 -21.35 11.89 2.30
C ASP A 170 -22.00 11.91 0.89
N GLU A 171 -21.66 10.97 -0.01
CA GLU A 171 -22.25 10.90 -1.35
C GLU A 171 -23.79 10.72 -1.30
N ALA A 172 -24.53 11.41 -2.17
CA ALA A 172 -25.99 11.29 -2.20
C ALA A 172 -26.43 9.84 -2.51
N GLY A 173 -27.36 9.30 -1.71
CA GLY A 173 -27.84 7.92 -1.83
C GLY A 173 -27.04 6.89 -1.03
N THR A 174 -26.07 7.32 -0.22
CA THR A 174 -25.38 6.46 0.75
C THR A 174 -26.04 6.43 2.12
N HIS A 175 -27.15 7.15 2.29
CA HIS A 175 -27.89 7.22 3.53
C HIS A 175 -29.30 6.67 3.35
N ASP A 176 -29.80 5.94 4.35
CA ASP A 176 -31.20 5.54 4.38
C ASP A 176 -32.14 6.72 4.72
N GLU A 177 -33.44 6.45 4.78
CA GLU A 177 -34.46 7.46 5.10
C GLU A 177 -34.31 8.03 6.53
N GLN A 178 -33.54 7.38 7.39
CA GLN A 178 -33.25 7.77 8.77
C GLN A 178 -31.89 8.48 8.91
N GLY A 179 -31.12 8.58 7.84
CA GLY A 179 -29.80 9.21 7.82
C GLY A 179 -28.66 8.31 8.30
N TYR A 180 -28.83 6.97 8.32
CA TYR A 180 -27.74 6.03 8.58
C TYR A 180 -26.94 5.76 7.31
N ASN A 181 -25.62 5.71 7.44
CA ASN A 181 -24.73 5.51 6.31
C ASN A 181 -24.66 4.03 5.90
N LEU A 182 -25.31 3.70 4.79
CA LEU A 182 -25.37 2.37 4.18
C LEU A 182 -24.01 1.83 3.74
N LEU A 183 -22.99 2.70 3.58
CA LEU A 183 -21.62 2.26 3.29
C LEU A 183 -20.99 1.49 4.45
N LEU A 184 -21.47 1.65 5.69
CA LEU A 184 -20.82 1.02 6.84
C LEU A 184 -21.48 -0.32 7.23
N ASP A 185 -22.73 -0.56 6.80
CA ASP A 185 -23.55 -1.64 7.37
C ASP A 185 -24.00 -2.73 6.37
N ASP A 186 -24.00 -2.50 5.05
CA ASP A 186 -24.50 -3.47 4.04
C ASP A 186 -23.42 -3.93 3.04
N ILE A 187 -22.29 -4.40 3.56
CA ILE A 187 -21.11 -4.73 2.74
C ILE A 187 -21.11 -6.22 2.39
N SER A 188 -21.34 -6.51 1.11
CA SER A 188 -21.34 -7.85 0.54
C SER A 188 -20.55 -7.85 -0.76
N TRP A 189 -19.91 -8.98 -1.09
CA TRP A 189 -19.24 -9.14 -2.37
C TRP A 189 -20.20 -9.09 -3.58
N ASP A 190 -21.48 -9.40 -3.36
CA ASP A 190 -22.50 -9.35 -4.41
C ASP A 190 -23.03 -7.92 -4.66
N ASN A 191 -22.78 -6.99 -3.74
CA ASN A 191 -23.29 -5.62 -3.82
C ASN A 191 -22.16 -4.56 -3.74
N PRO A 192 -21.49 -4.26 -4.86
CA PRO A 192 -20.43 -3.24 -4.90
C PRO A 192 -20.96 -1.81 -4.74
N THR A 193 -22.27 -1.61 -4.71
CA THR A 193 -22.90 -0.30 -4.53
C THR A 193 -22.47 0.36 -3.25
N TYR A 194 -22.17 -0.41 -2.20
CA TYR A 194 -21.82 0.11 -0.88
C TYR A 194 -20.34 -0.02 -0.52
N TRP A 195 -19.48 -0.45 -1.44
CA TRP A 195 -18.04 -0.53 -1.16
C TRP A 195 -17.41 0.86 -1.02
N SER A 196 -16.42 0.96 -0.15
CA SER A 196 -15.58 2.14 0.05
C SER A 196 -14.20 1.75 0.58
N GLN A 197 -13.26 2.68 0.57
CA GLN A 197 -11.91 2.46 1.11
C GLN A 197 -11.87 2.09 2.60
N TYR A 198 -12.91 2.44 3.36
CA TYR A 198 -12.97 2.28 4.82
C TYR A 198 -13.62 0.98 5.29
N ASN A 199 -14.22 0.23 4.37
CA ASN A 199 -15.18 -0.81 4.74
C ASN A 199 -14.82 -2.22 4.22
N ILE A 200 -13.81 -2.27 3.35
CA ILE A 200 -13.13 -3.51 2.98
C ILE A 200 -11.83 -3.54 3.75
N TRP A 201 -11.64 -4.59 4.56
CA TRP A 201 -10.37 -4.81 5.23
C TRP A 201 -9.48 -5.74 4.40
N VAL A 202 -8.18 -5.63 4.64
CA VAL A 202 -7.16 -6.50 4.07
C VAL A 202 -6.32 -7.11 5.20
N ALA A 203 -5.91 -8.36 5.02
CA ALA A 203 -5.03 -9.06 5.95
C ALA A 203 -3.87 -9.73 5.22
N ARG A 204 -2.71 -9.78 5.88
CA ARG A 204 -1.59 -10.63 5.46
C ARG A 204 -1.81 -12.04 5.98
N THR A 205 -1.86 -13.01 5.07
CA THR A 205 -2.09 -14.41 5.44
C THR A 205 -0.86 -15.01 6.15
N PRO A 206 -0.95 -16.19 6.78
CA PRO A 206 0.24 -16.90 7.27
C PRO A 206 1.27 -17.16 6.16
N LYS A 207 0.79 -17.49 4.95
CA LYS A 207 1.64 -17.66 3.77
C LYS A 207 2.33 -16.36 3.37
N GLY A 208 1.62 -15.23 3.41
CA GLY A 208 2.19 -13.91 3.14
C GLY A 208 3.21 -13.47 4.18
N THR A 209 2.95 -13.79 5.46
CA THR A 209 3.89 -13.52 6.56
C THR A 209 5.17 -14.34 6.40
N GLN A 210 5.05 -15.62 6.07
CA GLN A 210 6.19 -16.48 5.78
C GLN A 210 7.00 -15.93 4.59
N TYR A 211 6.33 -15.62 3.49
CA TYR A 211 6.96 -15.04 2.30
C TYR A 211 7.69 -13.73 2.61
N PHE A 212 7.06 -12.84 3.37
CA PHE A 212 7.65 -11.57 3.76
C PHE A 212 8.94 -11.76 4.57
N ASN A 213 8.87 -12.58 5.61
CA ASN A 213 9.98 -12.79 6.55
C ASN A 213 11.14 -13.58 5.95
N GLU A 214 10.85 -14.63 5.20
CA GLU A 214 11.86 -15.58 4.73
C GLU A 214 12.44 -15.21 3.37
N ILE A 215 11.68 -14.47 2.55
CA ILE A 215 12.05 -14.19 1.16
C ILE A 215 12.15 -12.69 0.90
N LEU A 216 11.04 -11.95 1.00
CA LEU A 216 10.98 -10.57 0.52
C LEU A 216 11.89 -9.62 1.29
N ALA A 217 11.76 -9.56 2.62
CA ALA A 217 12.56 -8.63 3.43
C ALA A 217 14.07 -8.94 3.36
N PRO A 218 14.53 -10.21 3.47
CA PRO A 218 15.94 -10.55 3.27
C PRO A 218 16.45 -10.24 1.87
N ARG A 219 15.67 -10.54 0.82
CA ARG A 219 16.04 -10.26 -0.58
C ARG A 219 16.19 -8.75 -0.79
N PHE A 220 15.22 -7.98 -0.33
CA PHE A 220 15.24 -6.52 -0.40
C PHE A 220 16.46 -5.95 0.33
N TYR A 221 16.70 -6.37 1.57
CA TYR A 221 17.89 -5.94 2.32
C TYR A 221 19.18 -6.26 1.56
N ASN A 222 19.37 -7.52 1.13
CA ASN A 222 20.61 -7.91 0.45
C ASN A 222 20.85 -7.13 -0.84
N LYS A 223 19.78 -6.73 -1.53
CA LYS A 223 19.84 -5.95 -2.75
C LYS A 223 20.29 -4.50 -2.53
N TYR A 224 19.84 -3.86 -1.44
CA TYR A 224 20.08 -2.43 -1.19
C TYR A 224 20.97 -2.10 0.03
N LYS A 225 21.50 -3.10 0.74
CA LYS A 225 22.32 -2.91 1.97
C LYS A 225 23.60 -2.08 1.79
N ASP A 226 24.12 -2.06 0.57
CA ASP A 226 25.38 -1.36 0.23
C ASP A 226 25.11 0.07 -0.27
N LEU A 227 23.83 0.48 -0.34
CA LEU A 227 23.45 1.85 -0.60
C LEU A 227 23.51 2.71 0.65
N GLU A 228 24.07 3.90 0.47
CA GLU A 228 24.09 4.99 1.42
C GLU A 228 23.58 6.26 0.77
N VAL A 229 23.12 7.19 1.60
CA VAL A 229 22.63 8.50 1.18
C VAL A 229 23.35 9.60 1.95
N GLU A 230 23.90 10.56 1.21
CA GLU A 230 24.47 11.77 1.79
C GLU A 230 23.40 12.86 1.85
N ILE A 231 23.21 13.42 3.03
CA ILE A 231 22.20 14.45 3.30
C ILE A 231 22.88 15.72 3.81
N ASP A 232 22.54 16.88 3.25
CA ASP A 232 23.06 18.17 3.72
C ASP A 232 22.41 18.65 5.04
N ASP A 233 22.88 19.77 5.56
CA ASP A 233 22.37 20.39 6.80
C ASP A 233 20.92 20.89 6.68
N LYS A 234 20.42 21.07 5.46
CA LYS A 234 19.02 21.43 5.14
C LYS A 234 18.14 20.18 4.95
N GLY A 235 18.73 18.99 4.99
CA GLY A 235 18.05 17.71 4.78
C GLY A 235 17.93 17.29 3.31
N ASN A 236 18.58 17.95 2.35
CA ASN A 236 18.52 17.57 0.93
C ASN A 236 19.33 16.30 0.70
N ILE A 237 18.82 15.40 -0.16
CA ILE A 237 19.63 14.31 -0.69
C ILE A 237 20.67 14.93 -1.63
N VAL A 238 21.93 14.86 -1.26
CA VAL A 238 23.07 15.39 -2.03
C VAL A 238 23.48 14.39 -3.11
N ARG A 239 23.62 13.12 -2.72
CA ARG A 239 23.94 12.00 -3.61
C ARG A 239 23.64 10.67 -2.94
N TRP A 240 23.53 9.65 -3.78
CA TRP A 240 23.55 8.25 -3.39
C TRP A 240 24.97 7.70 -3.57
N ILE A 241 25.37 6.84 -2.64
CA ILE A 241 26.70 6.22 -2.56
C ILE A 241 26.51 4.71 -2.56
N GLY A 242 27.40 3.99 -3.25
CA GLY A 242 27.34 2.53 -3.37
C GLY A 242 26.56 2.06 -4.61
N GLU A 243 26.27 0.76 -4.64
CA GLU A 243 25.64 0.09 -5.78
C GLU A 243 24.47 -0.79 -5.34
N ILE A 244 23.53 -1.02 -6.26
CA ILE A 244 22.45 -2.01 -6.09
C ILE A 244 23.02 -3.38 -6.44
N ASN A 245 22.92 -4.35 -5.53
CA ASN A 245 23.37 -5.72 -5.76
C ASN A 245 22.36 -6.44 -6.68
N ARG A 246 22.74 -6.66 -7.94
CA ARG A 246 21.90 -7.33 -8.96
C ARG A 246 22.21 -8.81 -9.10
#